data_AF-A0A810Q3M5-F1
#
_entry.id   AF-A0A810Q3M5-F1
#
_cell.length_a   1.000
_cell.length_b   1.000
_cell.length_c   1.000
_cell.angle_alpha   90.00
_cell.angle_beta   90.00
_cell.angle_gamma   90.00
#
_symmetry.space_group_name_H-M   'P 1'
#
loop_
_entity.id
_entity.type
_entity.pdbx_description
1 polymer ?
#
loop_
_entity_poly.entity_id
_entity_poly.type
_entity_poly.pdbx_seq_one_letter_code
_entity_poly.pdbx_strand_id
1 'polypeptide(L)'
;MVEQLPFDVPADTTTISEMAPVKSSERTLPITPLTKPYFERHLALQNEQKRFSGLSGEIYYDNDLVFAKPNGAPKRRERISANFGQLLRHSGMPHMRFRDLRHTAATNMHQLTGDFYTIGQILGHSLKGIGIQLQLSNNLEAVTAQYVDVRMDRKLLVLNTYHQSVLGESAE
;
A
#
# COMPACT_ATOMS: atom_id res chain seq x y z
N MET A 1 19.72 3.66 -27.86
CA MET A 1 20.57 4.04 -26.71
C MET A 1 20.85 2.78 -25.91
N VAL A 2 22.01 2.65 -25.28
CA VAL A 2 22.38 1.46 -24.49
C VAL A 2 21.92 1.71 -23.06
N GLU A 3 21.03 0.87 -22.52
CA GLU A 3 20.46 1.08 -21.18
C GLU A 3 20.19 -0.20 -20.39
N GLN A 4 20.54 -0.10 -19.12
CA GLN A 4 20.73 -1.16 -18.12
C GLN A 4 20.41 -0.53 -16.75
N LEU A 5 19.85 -1.21 -15.75
CA LEU A 5 19.58 -2.64 -15.56
C LEU A 5 18.02 -2.89 -15.51
N PRO A 6 17.37 -3.78 -14.72
CA PRO A 6 17.83 -4.68 -13.66
C PRO A 6 18.59 -5.92 -14.17
N PHE A 7 19.59 -6.36 -13.40
CA PHE A 7 20.52 -7.45 -13.75
C PHE A 7 20.08 -8.78 -13.13
N ASP A 8 20.50 -9.89 -13.75
CA ASP A 8 20.40 -11.27 -13.23
C ASP A 8 19.01 -11.73 -12.74
N VAL A 9 17.93 -11.10 -13.21
CA VAL A 9 16.57 -11.51 -12.81
C VAL A 9 16.26 -12.96 -13.28
N PRO A 10 15.54 -13.78 -12.48
CA PRO A 10 15.16 -15.14 -12.89
C PRO A 10 14.41 -15.18 -14.22
N ALA A 11 14.58 -16.24 -15.02
CA ALA A 11 14.11 -16.34 -16.41
C ALA A 11 12.63 -15.95 -16.67
N ASP A 12 11.73 -16.17 -15.71
CA ASP A 12 10.31 -15.77 -15.80
C ASP A 12 10.05 -14.27 -15.52
N THR A 13 11.07 -13.44 -15.33
CA THR A 13 10.90 -12.05 -14.87
C THR A 13 10.68 -11.11 -16.04
N THR A 14 9.51 -10.48 -16.08
CA THR A 14 9.22 -9.41 -17.02
C THR A 14 10.04 -8.17 -16.65
N THR A 15 11.11 -7.92 -17.40
CA THR A 15 11.85 -6.66 -17.36
C THR A 15 10.97 -5.54 -17.89
N ILE A 16 10.93 -4.40 -17.18
CA ILE A 16 10.18 -3.21 -17.59
C ILE A 16 11.14 -2.02 -17.55
N SER A 17 11.39 -1.38 -18.70
CA SER A 17 12.33 -0.26 -18.84
C SER A 17 11.80 1.06 -18.28
N GLU A 18 10.48 1.22 -18.29
CA GLU A 18 9.75 2.35 -17.71
C GLU A 18 8.55 1.81 -16.93
N MET A 19 8.25 2.39 -15.77
CA MET A 19 7.03 2.02 -15.05
C MET A 19 5.82 2.38 -15.91
N ALA A 20 5.01 1.37 -16.26
CA ALA A 20 3.82 1.58 -17.08
C ALA A 20 2.98 2.74 -16.51
N PRO A 21 2.51 3.69 -17.35
CA PRO A 21 1.91 4.93 -16.90
C PRO A 21 0.78 4.64 -15.92
N VAL A 22 0.82 5.33 -14.78
CA VAL A 22 -0.08 5.03 -13.66
C VAL A 22 -1.54 5.16 -14.11
N LYS A 23 -2.29 4.05 -14.03
CA LYS A 23 -3.72 3.98 -14.45
C LYS A 23 -4.66 4.91 -13.66
N SER A 24 -4.13 5.55 -12.62
CA SER A 24 -4.72 6.59 -11.78
C SER A 24 -3.64 7.63 -11.54
N SER A 25 -3.99 8.90 -11.33
CA SER A 25 -2.99 9.94 -11.02
C SER A 25 -2.02 9.54 -9.91
N GLU A 26 -0.79 10.06 -9.98
CA GLU A 26 0.16 9.98 -8.89
C GLU A 26 -0.43 10.57 -7.60
N ARG A 27 0.02 10.08 -6.44
CA ARG A 27 -0.41 10.60 -5.14
C ARG A 27 0.64 10.35 -4.07
N THR A 28 0.99 11.42 -3.36
CA THR A 28 1.72 11.34 -2.09
C THR A 28 0.73 11.00 -0.96
N LEU A 29 1.13 10.09 -0.08
CA LEU A 29 0.43 9.74 1.15
C LEU A 29 1.38 9.93 2.33
N PRO A 30 0.96 10.58 3.43
CA PRO A 30 1.79 10.71 4.61
C PRO A 30 1.88 9.38 5.37
N ILE A 31 3.06 9.06 5.89
CA ILE A 31 3.25 7.94 6.82
C ILE A 31 2.94 8.47 8.23
N THR A 32 1.97 7.85 8.91
CA THR A 32 1.56 8.24 10.26
C THR A 32 2.53 7.71 11.33
N PRO A 33 2.62 8.33 12.52
CA PRO A 33 3.47 7.83 13.61
C PRO A 33 3.20 6.37 13.98
N LEU A 34 1.93 5.93 13.97
CA LEU A 34 1.55 4.54 14.27
C LEU A 34 1.93 3.55 13.17
N THR A 35 2.00 3.98 11.91
CA THR A 35 2.37 3.09 10.78
C THR A 35 3.88 3.08 10.48
N LYS A 36 4.61 4.15 10.84
CA LYS A 36 6.06 4.27 10.65
C LYS A 36 6.87 3.06 11.15
N PRO A 37 6.62 2.48 12.34
CA PRO A 37 7.36 1.30 12.83
C PRO A 37 7.16 0.03 11.99
N TYR A 38 6.12 -0.06 11.16
CA TYR A 38 5.96 -1.18 10.22
C TYR A 38 6.90 -1.04 9.02
N PHE A 39 7.07 0.18 8.50
CA PHE A 39 8.03 0.47 7.44
C PHE A 39 9.48 0.33 7.93
N GLU A 40 9.79 0.82 9.13
CA GLU A 40 11.15 0.74 9.71
C GLU A 40 11.57 -0.70 10.00
N ARG A 41 10.69 -1.52 10.61
CA ARG A 41 10.95 -2.95 10.80
C ARG A 41 11.14 -3.70 9.48
N HIS A 42 10.34 -3.35 8.47
CA HIS A 42 10.45 -3.96 7.15
C HIS A 42 11.76 -3.58 6.43
N LEU A 43 12.17 -2.32 6.51
CA LEU A 43 13.47 -1.85 5.99
C LEU A 43 14.65 -2.55 6.70
N ALA A 44 14.58 -2.69 8.02
CA ALA A 44 15.60 -3.41 8.80
C ALA A 44 15.73 -4.88 8.34
N LEU A 45 14.60 -5.56 8.13
CA LEU A 45 14.56 -6.93 7.61
C LEU A 45 15.18 -7.05 6.21
N GLN A 46 14.96 -6.07 5.32
CA GLN A 46 15.59 -6.07 3.99
C GLN A 46 17.10 -5.84 4.06
N ASN A 47 17.56 -4.93 4.93
CA ASN A 47 19.00 -4.70 5.16
C ASN A 47 19.68 -5.95 5.72
N GLU A 48 19.02 -6.68 6.63
CA GLU A 48 19.51 -7.95 7.15
C GLU A 48 19.58 -9.03 6.06
N GLN A 49 18.55 -9.16 5.23
CA GLN A 49 18.54 -10.08 4.08
C GLN A 49 19.70 -9.81 3.10
N LYS A 50 19.89 -8.54 2.72
CA LYS A 50 20.99 -8.08 1.87
C LYS A 50 22.37 -8.39 2.48
N ARG A 51 22.52 -8.18 3.79
CA ARG A 51 23.75 -8.54 4.53
C ARG A 51 24.00 -10.05 4.53
N PHE A 52 22.97 -10.87 4.73
CA PHE A 52 23.12 -12.33 4.73
C PHE A 52 23.48 -12.89 3.35
N SER A 53 22.86 -12.41 2.27
CA SER A 53 23.26 -12.79 0.90
C SER A 53 24.72 -12.43 0.60
N GLY A 54 25.16 -11.23 1.00
CA GLY A 54 26.57 -10.82 0.88
C GLY A 54 27.56 -11.69 1.67
N LEU A 55 27.13 -12.29 2.78
CA LEU A 55 27.94 -13.21 3.59
C LEU A 55 27.92 -14.66 3.07
N SER A 56 26.83 -15.12 2.46
CA SER A 56 26.73 -16.46 1.87
C SER A 56 27.32 -16.56 0.46
N GLY A 57 27.62 -15.42 -0.18
CA GLY A 57 28.02 -15.37 -1.58
C GLY A 57 26.87 -15.55 -2.57
N GLU A 58 25.61 -15.54 -2.09
CA GLU A 58 24.43 -15.58 -2.94
C GLU A 58 24.16 -14.21 -3.57
N ILE A 59 23.70 -14.20 -4.82
CA ILE A 59 23.35 -12.97 -5.53
C ILE A 59 22.11 -12.33 -4.90
N TYR A 60 22.22 -11.04 -4.55
CA TYR A 60 21.11 -10.20 -4.09
C TYR A 60 20.74 -9.19 -5.18
N TYR A 61 19.49 -9.22 -5.64
CA TYR A 61 18.99 -8.36 -6.71
C TYR A 61 18.49 -7.02 -6.16
N ASP A 62 19.37 -6.03 -6.14
CA ASP A 62 19.13 -4.71 -5.56
C ASP A 62 18.29 -3.80 -6.48
N ASN A 63 16.98 -4.06 -6.51
CA ASN A 63 16.03 -3.43 -7.43
C ASN A 63 15.21 -2.27 -6.80
N ASP A 64 15.69 -1.68 -5.69
CA ASP A 64 14.99 -0.65 -4.89
C ASP A 64 13.52 -1.00 -4.50
N LEU A 65 13.21 -2.30 -4.42
CA LEU A 65 11.86 -2.78 -4.13
C LEU A 65 11.59 -2.80 -2.63
N VAL A 66 10.53 -2.12 -2.19
CA VAL A 66 10.03 -2.26 -0.81
C VAL A 66 9.57 -3.70 -0.54
N PHE A 67 8.83 -4.37 -1.45
CA PHE A 67 8.34 -5.74 -1.22
C PHE A 67 9.06 -6.80 -2.06
N ALA A 68 10.31 -7.09 -1.71
CA ALA A 68 11.16 -8.10 -2.35
C ALA A 68 11.07 -9.50 -1.71
N LYS A 69 11.60 -10.52 -2.41
CA LYS A 69 12.03 -11.81 -1.84
C LYS A 69 13.31 -11.62 -1.00
N PRO A 70 13.72 -12.61 -0.17
CA PRO A 70 14.98 -12.51 0.59
C PRO A 70 16.24 -12.27 -0.25
N ASN A 71 16.23 -12.64 -1.53
CA ASN A 71 17.30 -12.37 -2.48
C ASN A 71 17.08 -11.10 -3.33
N GLY A 72 16.21 -10.18 -2.93
CA GLY A 72 15.94 -8.92 -3.66
C GLY A 72 15.01 -9.04 -4.89
N ALA A 73 14.76 -10.25 -5.42
CA ALA A 73 13.90 -10.43 -6.60
C ALA A 73 12.42 -10.09 -6.32
N PRO A 74 11.63 -9.65 -7.32
CA PRO A 74 10.21 -9.34 -7.16
C PRO A 74 9.37 -10.49 -6.57
N LYS A 75 8.45 -10.18 -5.64
CA LYS A 75 7.38 -11.12 -5.23
C LYS A 75 6.25 -11.12 -6.27
N ARG A 76 5.80 -12.30 -6.68
CA ARG A 76 4.59 -12.47 -7.52
C ARG A 76 3.34 -12.03 -6.75
N ARG A 77 2.42 -11.30 -7.40
CA ARG A 77 1.20 -10.75 -6.78
C ARG A 77 0.32 -11.85 -6.17
N GLU A 78 0.24 -12.99 -6.84
CA GLU A 78 -0.62 -14.13 -6.51
C GLU A 78 -0.23 -14.72 -5.15
N ARG A 79 1.08 -14.70 -4.82
CA ARG A 79 1.60 -15.11 -3.51
C ARG A 79 1.06 -14.23 -2.38
N ILE A 80 0.82 -12.93 -2.60
CA ILE A 80 0.29 -12.05 -1.56
C ILE A 80 -1.13 -12.47 -1.18
N SER A 81 -2.00 -12.66 -2.17
CA SER A 81 -3.38 -13.11 -1.96
C SER A 81 -3.45 -14.52 -1.37
N ALA A 82 -2.60 -15.44 -1.83
CA ALA A 82 -2.53 -16.81 -1.31
C ALA A 82 -2.05 -16.84 0.15
N ASN A 83 -0.98 -16.11 0.48
CA ASN A 83 -0.45 -16.02 1.84
C ASN A 83 -1.48 -15.37 2.79
N PHE A 84 -2.23 -14.37 2.34
CA PHE A 84 -3.32 -13.78 3.13
C PHE A 84 -4.46 -14.78 3.40
N GLY A 85 -4.88 -15.54 2.39
CA GLY A 85 -5.86 -16.62 2.57
C GLY A 85 -5.38 -17.71 3.52
N GLN A 86 -4.08 -18.05 3.50
CA GLN A 86 -3.47 -18.94 4.48
C GLN A 86 -3.47 -18.33 5.89
N LEU A 87 -3.11 -17.05 6.06
CA LEU A 87 -3.12 -16.37 7.35
C LEU A 87 -4.53 -16.43 7.98
N LEU A 88 -5.57 -16.05 7.24
CA LEU A 88 -6.97 -16.12 7.71
C LEU A 88 -7.34 -17.54 8.17
N ARG A 89 -6.96 -18.57 7.41
CA ARG A 89 -7.23 -19.98 7.76
C ARG A 89 -6.53 -20.40 9.06
N HIS A 90 -5.27 -20.03 9.27
CA HIS A 90 -4.54 -20.37 10.50
C HIS A 90 -5.07 -19.59 11.71
N SER A 91 -5.59 -18.38 11.51
CA SER A 91 -6.25 -17.57 12.55
C SER A 91 -7.73 -17.94 12.78
N GLY A 92 -8.27 -18.98 12.12
CA GLY A 92 -9.67 -19.38 12.24
C GLY A 92 -10.69 -18.38 11.69
N MET A 93 -10.25 -17.41 10.88
CA MET A 93 -11.09 -16.32 10.37
C MET A 93 -11.86 -16.71 9.10
N PRO A 94 -13.03 -16.11 8.84
CA PRO A 94 -13.73 -16.24 7.57
C PRO A 94 -12.88 -15.84 6.37
N HIS A 95 -13.15 -16.42 5.20
CA HIS A 95 -12.46 -16.05 3.97
C HIS A 95 -12.78 -14.61 3.56
N MET A 96 -11.74 -13.79 3.40
CA MET A 96 -11.79 -12.44 2.84
C MET A 96 -10.66 -12.30 1.80
N ARG A 97 -10.86 -11.47 0.78
CA ARG A 97 -9.84 -11.24 -0.26
C ARG A 97 -8.91 -10.13 0.20
N PHE A 98 -7.66 -10.17 -0.22
CA PHE A 98 -6.67 -9.14 0.16
C PHE A 98 -7.08 -7.70 -0.21
N ARG A 99 -7.88 -7.52 -1.27
CA ARG A 99 -8.46 -6.21 -1.65
C ARG A 99 -9.49 -5.71 -0.64
N ASP A 100 -10.19 -6.60 0.05
CA ASP A 100 -11.26 -6.23 0.98
C ASP A 100 -10.72 -5.43 2.17
N LEU A 101 -9.45 -5.62 2.56
CA LEU A 101 -8.74 -4.75 3.52
C LEU A 101 -8.80 -3.26 3.15
N ARG A 102 -8.68 -2.93 1.85
CA ARG A 102 -8.77 -1.55 1.35
C ARG A 102 -10.22 -1.05 1.30
N HIS A 103 -11.19 -1.96 1.15
CA HIS A 103 -12.61 -1.63 1.29
C HIS A 103 -12.94 -1.30 2.75
N THR A 104 -12.52 -2.15 3.70
CA THR A 104 -12.63 -1.89 5.15
C THR A 104 -11.96 -0.58 5.55
N ALA A 105 -10.70 -0.32 5.14
CA ALA A 105 -10.01 0.92 5.47
C ALA A 105 -10.79 2.17 4.99
N ALA A 106 -11.40 2.13 3.81
CA ALA A 106 -12.23 3.23 3.32
C ALA A 106 -13.52 3.42 4.10
N THR A 107 -14.21 2.32 4.45
CA THR A 107 -15.43 2.36 5.26
C THR A 107 -15.14 2.93 6.64
N ASN A 108 -14.06 2.48 7.30
CA ASN A 108 -13.66 2.96 8.61
C ASN A 108 -13.22 4.44 8.57
N MET A 109 -12.37 4.83 7.61
CA MET A 109 -12.01 6.25 7.43
C MET A 109 -13.26 7.12 7.21
N HIS A 110 -14.23 6.64 6.44
CA HIS A 110 -15.48 7.36 6.20
C HIS A 110 -16.32 7.49 7.47
N GLN A 111 -16.57 6.38 8.18
CA GLN A 111 -17.34 6.37 9.43
C GLN A 111 -16.72 7.28 10.52
N LEU A 112 -15.38 7.35 10.57
CA LEU A 112 -14.66 8.15 11.56
C LEU A 112 -14.54 9.64 11.23
N THR A 113 -14.66 10.05 9.96
CA THR A 113 -14.31 11.43 9.53
C THR A 113 -15.33 12.12 8.64
N GLY A 114 -16.18 11.38 7.92
CA GLY A 114 -17.06 11.92 6.88
C GLY A 114 -16.34 12.53 5.65
N ASP A 115 -15.00 12.56 5.60
CA ASP A 115 -14.25 13.25 4.54
C ASP A 115 -14.13 12.40 3.26
N PHE A 116 -15.26 12.25 2.56
CA PHE A 116 -15.36 11.56 1.28
C PHE A 116 -14.28 11.99 0.28
N TYR A 117 -14.02 13.29 0.18
CA TYR A 117 -13.11 13.84 -0.82
C TYR A 117 -11.66 13.43 -0.54
N THR A 118 -11.19 13.60 0.69
CA THR A 118 -9.84 13.21 1.10
C THR A 118 -9.66 11.69 1.03
N ILE A 119 -10.66 10.90 1.44
CA ILE A 119 -10.64 9.43 1.30
C ILE A 119 -10.47 9.03 -0.18
N GLY A 120 -11.16 9.72 -1.09
CA GLY A 120 -10.96 9.59 -2.53
C GLY A 120 -9.51 9.78 -2.97
N GLN A 121 -8.89 10.86 -2.50
CA GLN A 121 -7.48 11.16 -2.79
C GLN A 121 -6.50 10.16 -2.16
N ILE A 122 -6.80 9.64 -0.95
CA ILE A 122 -5.98 8.60 -0.29
C ILE A 122 -6.00 7.31 -1.12
N LEU A 123 -7.21 6.89 -1.52
CA LEU A 123 -7.41 5.70 -2.33
C LEU A 123 -6.87 5.88 -3.75
N GLY A 124 -6.98 7.07 -4.33
CA GLY A 124 -6.76 7.32 -5.75
C GLY A 124 -7.98 6.92 -6.60
N HIS A 125 -9.19 7.15 -6.10
CA HIS A 125 -10.45 6.95 -6.81
C HIS A 125 -11.06 8.30 -7.21
N SER A 126 -11.76 8.35 -8.35
CA SER A 126 -12.69 9.46 -8.63
C SER A 126 -13.87 9.41 -7.66
N LEU A 127 -14.60 10.52 -7.48
CA LEU A 127 -15.77 10.58 -6.58
C LEU A 127 -16.77 9.43 -6.82
N LYS A 128 -17.07 9.13 -8.08
CA LYS A 128 -17.88 7.97 -8.50
C LYS A 128 -17.29 6.63 -8.04
N GLY A 129 -15.97 6.46 -8.15
CA GLY A 129 -15.27 5.25 -7.69
C GLY A 129 -15.24 5.08 -6.17
N ILE A 130 -15.44 6.15 -5.40
CA ILE A 130 -15.62 6.09 -3.94
C ILE A 130 -17.06 5.69 -3.62
N GLY A 131 -18.05 6.32 -4.27
CA GLY A 131 -19.46 6.00 -4.08
C GLY A 131 -19.74 4.51 -4.28
N ILE A 132 -19.23 3.94 -5.37
CA ILE A 132 -19.31 2.48 -5.64
C ILE A 132 -18.64 1.65 -4.54
N GLN A 133 -17.47 2.09 -4.04
CA GLN A 133 -16.73 1.39 -2.98
C GLN A 133 -17.43 1.44 -1.61
N LEU A 134 -18.14 2.54 -1.31
CA LEU A 134 -18.87 2.75 -0.06
C LEU A 134 -20.37 2.39 -0.16
N GLN A 135 -20.82 1.83 -1.29
CA GLN A 135 -22.22 1.51 -1.58
C GLN A 135 -23.18 2.72 -1.49
N LEU A 136 -22.69 3.91 -1.81
CA LEU A 136 -23.47 5.16 -1.83
C LEU A 136 -24.03 5.46 -3.23
N SER A 137 -25.11 6.23 -3.27
CA SER A 137 -25.78 6.62 -4.51
C SER A 137 -24.89 7.50 -5.39
N ASN A 138 -25.12 7.46 -6.71
CA ASN A 138 -24.25 8.10 -7.70
C ASN A 138 -24.33 9.66 -7.72
N ASN A 139 -25.19 10.28 -6.91
CA ASN A 139 -25.52 11.71 -6.97
C ASN A 139 -24.68 12.55 -5.99
N LEU A 140 -23.37 12.28 -5.92
CA LEU A 140 -22.47 13.01 -5.02
C LEU A 140 -21.79 14.18 -5.76
N GLU A 141 -22.51 15.29 -5.92
CA GLU A 141 -21.90 16.57 -6.31
C GLU A 141 -21.07 17.11 -5.13
N ALA A 142 -19.75 17.17 -5.30
CA ALA A 142 -18.83 17.71 -4.31
C ALA A 142 -18.35 19.10 -4.72
N VAL A 143 -18.46 20.05 -3.79
CA VAL A 143 -18.06 21.46 -3.97
C VAL A 143 -16.59 21.59 -4.36
N THR A 144 -16.30 22.55 -5.22
CA THR A 144 -15.10 22.63 -6.06
C THR A 144 -13.85 23.20 -5.38
N ALA A 145 -12.73 22.53 -5.64
CA ALA A 145 -11.50 23.11 -6.19
C ALA A 145 -10.92 24.42 -5.60
N GLN A 146 -10.84 24.53 -4.27
CA GLN A 146 -9.71 25.21 -3.63
C GLN A 146 -8.88 24.20 -2.82
N TYR A 147 -7.66 24.61 -2.44
CA TYR A 147 -6.66 23.84 -1.71
C TYR A 147 -5.96 22.70 -2.48
N VAL A 148 -4.65 22.87 -2.66
CA VAL A 148 -3.69 21.80 -2.99
C VAL A 148 -2.83 21.46 -1.78
N ASP A 149 -2.32 22.44 -1.02
CA ASP A 149 -1.47 22.17 0.15
C ASP A 149 -2.24 21.59 1.36
N VAL A 150 -3.42 22.13 1.70
CA VAL A 150 -4.28 21.59 2.78
C VAL A 150 -4.77 20.15 2.49
N ARG A 151 -4.47 19.58 1.31
CA ARG A 151 -4.70 18.15 1.05
C ARG A 151 -3.78 17.25 1.86
N MET A 152 -2.53 17.66 2.15
CA MET A 152 -1.60 16.77 2.86
C MET A 152 -1.93 16.68 4.35
N ASP A 153 -2.24 17.81 4.98
CA ASP A 153 -2.68 17.84 6.38
C ASP A 153 -4.02 17.14 6.58
N ARG A 154 -4.98 17.31 5.64
CA ARG A 154 -6.23 16.54 5.65
C ARG A 154 -6.00 15.04 5.50
N LYS A 155 -5.12 14.60 4.57
CA LYS A 155 -4.75 13.18 4.44
C LYS A 155 -4.13 12.66 5.73
N LEU A 156 -3.24 13.43 6.35
CA LEU A 156 -2.59 13.07 7.61
C LEU A 156 -3.61 12.97 8.74
N LEU A 157 -4.55 13.91 8.85
CA LEU A 157 -5.64 13.88 9.82
C LEU A 157 -6.51 12.62 9.65
N VAL A 158 -7.03 12.38 8.44
CA VAL A 158 -7.90 11.23 8.15
C VAL A 158 -7.19 9.90 8.42
N LEU A 159 -5.91 9.78 8.02
CA LEU A 159 -5.11 8.59 8.29
C LEU A 159 -4.77 8.45 9.79
N ASN A 160 -4.47 9.55 10.49
CA ASN A 160 -4.19 9.51 11.94
C ASN A 160 -5.43 9.07 12.72
N THR A 161 -6.61 9.65 12.46
CA THR A 161 -7.87 9.26 13.12
C THR A 161 -8.18 7.78 12.89
N TYR A 162 -8.03 7.29 11.65
CA TYR A 162 -8.22 5.87 11.33
C TYR A 162 -7.20 4.95 12.01
N HIS A 163 -5.91 5.28 11.94
CA HIS A 163 -4.87 4.45 12.56
C HIS A 163 -4.94 4.48 14.10
N GLN A 164 -5.30 5.61 14.71
CA GLN A 164 -5.51 5.70 16.16
C GLN A 164 -6.68 4.80 16.59
N SER A 165 -7.80 4.82 15.85
CA SER A 165 -8.96 3.97 16.15
C SER A 165 -8.70 2.47 15.95
N VAL A 166 -7.83 2.07 15.01
CA VAL A 166 -7.60 0.65 14.69
C VAL A 166 -6.37 0.06 15.39
N LEU A 167 -5.36 0.87 15.71
CA LEU A 167 -4.07 0.42 16.25
C LEU A 167 -3.77 1.00 17.65
N GLY A 168 -4.42 2.10 18.05
CA GLY A 168 -4.14 2.79 19.32
C GLY A 168 -4.58 2.00 20.55
N GLU A 169 -5.70 1.27 20.47
CA GLU A 169 -6.20 0.40 21.55
C GLU A 169 -5.37 -0.88 21.75
N SER A 170 -4.42 -1.18 20.85
CA SER A 170 -3.51 -2.34 20.95
C SER A 170 -2.14 -1.97 21.54
N ALA A 171 -2.03 -0.79 22.16
CA ALA A 171 -0.77 -0.22 22.67
C ALA A 171 -0.78 0.08 24.19
N GLU A 172 -1.84 -0.34 24.90
CA GLU A 172 -1.91 -0.46 26.37
C GLU A 172 -1.83 -1.95 26.79
#